data_AF-A0AAE0H7S0-F1
#
_entry.id   AF-A0AAE0H7S0-F1
#
_cell.length_a   1.000
_cell.length_b   1.000
_cell.length_c   1.000
_cell.angle_alpha   90.00
_cell.angle_beta   90.00
_cell.angle_gamma   90.00
#
_symmetry.space_group_name_H-M   'P 1'
#
loop_
_entity.id
_entity.type
_entity.pdbx_description
1 polymer ?
#
loop_
_entity_poly.entity_id
_entity_poly.type
_entity_poly.pdbx_seq_one_letter_code
_entity_poly.pdbx_strand_id
1 'polypeptide(L)'
;MDVCDGGSGGGMLYHQARHLACFFVHPDDTEFAFPMDERRHNWHPLETILSNWITLIHLGKVVASPTDQPPLYGGVKVGNWEWRPYGDGQIAGCVAAWDRLCDAIEVRRRQSRGARVDDSDDNHPREPLLTPEAMDAAKIPDPSFARAFLGLAHRPRHIRQIAPGLSLPPADAAAFAAAQPFTHLPRRVRVPQWHGMDREDIVPPVYIFFSDAGAPQVDVSGRRSSFRLYWGGGRGIVPDGIPLPSRVPPGVYNECVVRSDLDATEEGFRLPLPFRLYGARFSSGDEMKDTVADELFQHGFKPFGGHPHRPQRLERLLDHWASLVERGVWAVGPHGVQGSIEVFKDATVNWADYAIPSSW
;
A
#
# COMPACT_ATOMS: atom_id res chain seq x y z
N MET A 1 -25.41 11.58 -25.08
CA MET A 1 -26.28 11.36 -23.90
C MET A 1 -27.02 10.06 -24.16
N ASP A 2 -27.19 9.23 -23.14
CA ASP A 2 -27.44 7.78 -23.16
C ASP A 2 -26.11 7.01 -23.14
N VAL A 3 -25.74 6.24 -22.12
CA VAL A 3 -26.47 5.68 -20.97
C VAL A 3 -25.52 5.78 -19.76
N CYS A 4 -25.85 6.65 -18.80
CA CYS A 4 -25.43 6.41 -17.42
C CYS A 4 -26.24 5.18 -17.00
N ASP A 5 -25.64 4.00 -17.20
CA ASP A 5 -26.19 2.77 -16.67
C ASP A 5 -26.37 3.02 -15.18
N GLY A 6 -27.59 2.81 -14.67
CA GLY A 6 -28.02 3.16 -13.33
C GLY A 6 -27.33 2.33 -12.24
N GLY A 7 -26.01 2.18 -12.32
CA GLY A 7 -25.15 1.71 -11.26
C GLY A 7 -25.24 2.70 -10.11
N SER A 8 -25.47 2.17 -8.92
CA SER A 8 -25.44 2.84 -7.63
C SER A 8 -24.10 3.53 -7.40
N GLY A 9 -23.92 4.72 -7.98
CA GLY A 9 -22.79 5.59 -7.67
C GLY A 9 -23.04 6.30 -6.35
N GLY A 10 -22.05 6.28 -5.46
CA GLY A 10 -22.04 7.11 -4.26
C GLY A 10 -21.91 8.60 -4.60
N GLY A 11 -21.56 9.40 -3.61
CA GLY A 11 -21.35 10.83 -3.83
C GLY A 11 -20.97 11.57 -2.57
N MET A 12 -21.12 12.88 -2.63
CA MET A 12 -20.89 13.77 -1.50
C MET A 12 -22.23 14.15 -0.85
N LEU A 13 -22.36 13.92 0.46
CA LEU A 13 -23.42 14.50 1.26
C LEU A 13 -22.90 15.75 1.94
N TYR A 14 -23.67 16.84 1.86
CA TYR A 14 -23.38 18.10 2.55
C TYR A 14 -24.46 18.38 3.61
N HIS A 15 -24.04 18.45 4.86
CA HIS A 15 -24.91 18.77 5.98
C HIS A 15 -24.97 20.29 6.18
N GLN A 16 -26.00 20.92 5.61
CA GLN A 16 -26.15 22.38 5.56
C GLN A 16 -26.01 23.08 6.92
N ALA A 17 -26.66 22.58 7.98
CA ALA A 17 -26.66 23.27 9.27
C ALA A 17 -25.33 23.17 10.05
N ARG A 18 -24.45 22.23 9.70
CA ARG A 18 -23.14 22.04 10.36
C ARG A 18 -21.98 22.42 9.44
N HIS A 19 -22.25 22.74 8.18
CA HIS A 19 -21.26 23.04 7.15
C HIS A 19 -20.19 21.96 6.98
N LEU A 20 -20.58 20.69 7.11
CA LEU A 20 -19.70 19.53 6.93
C LEU A 20 -20.16 18.67 5.76
N ALA A 21 -19.22 17.94 5.17
CA ALA A 21 -19.44 17.03 4.08
C ALA A 21 -18.82 15.65 4.35
N CYS A 22 -19.43 14.61 3.79
CA CYS A 22 -18.92 13.24 3.78
C CYS A 22 -18.96 12.73 2.33
N PHE A 23 -17.98 11.94 1.91
CA PHE A 23 -17.89 11.37 0.57
C PHE A 23 -17.83 9.84 0.63
N PHE A 24 -18.60 9.17 -0.21
CA PHE A 24 -18.62 7.72 -0.35
C PHE A 24 -18.64 7.31 -1.82
N VAL A 25 -18.07 6.14 -2.11
CA VAL A 25 -17.97 5.59 -3.47
C VAL A 25 -19.22 4.77 -3.80
N HIS A 26 -19.84 4.13 -2.80
CA HIS A 26 -21.08 3.37 -2.96
C HIS A 26 -22.21 3.90 -2.06
N PRO A 27 -23.49 3.93 -2.50
CA PRO A 27 -24.62 4.36 -1.68
C PRO A 27 -24.83 3.52 -0.41
N ASP A 28 -24.43 2.25 -0.44
CA ASP A 28 -24.51 1.36 0.74
C ASP A 28 -23.53 1.76 1.84
N ASP A 29 -22.52 2.59 1.54
CA ASP A 29 -21.54 3.08 2.53
C ASP A 29 -22.10 4.19 3.44
N THR A 30 -23.39 4.51 3.33
CA THR A 30 -24.05 5.54 4.16
C THR A 30 -24.04 5.20 5.66
N GLU A 31 -23.90 3.93 6.03
CA GLU A 31 -23.71 3.49 7.43
C GLU A 31 -22.40 4.01 8.07
N PHE A 32 -21.41 4.36 7.25
CA PHE A 32 -20.18 4.98 7.71
C PHE A 32 -20.34 6.48 7.96
N ALA A 33 -21.40 7.11 7.42
CA ALA A 33 -21.70 8.53 7.62
C ALA A 33 -22.69 8.77 8.77
N PHE A 34 -23.58 7.80 9.05
CA PHE A 34 -24.65 7.96 10.04
C PHE A 34 -24.61 6.91 11.17
N PRO A 35 -25.08 7.26 12.39
CA PRO A 35 -25.48 8.60 12.82
C PRO A 35 -24.28 9.53 12.95
N MET A 36 -24.45 10.78 12.51
CA MET A 36 -23.36 11.75 12.36
C MET A 36 -22.59 11.99 13.67
N ASP A 37 -23.27 11.97 14.81
CA ASP A 37 -22.63 12.23 16.11
C ASP A 37 -21.69 11.11 16.56
N GLU A 38 -21.88 9.89 16.08
CA GLU A 38 -20.99 8.76 16.31
C GLU A 38 -19.91 8.64 15.23
N ARG A 39 -20.20 9.15 14.03
CA ARG A 39 -19.33 9.08 12.85
C ARG A 39 -18.64 10.40 12.50
N ARG A 40 -18.46 11.29 13.48
CA ARG A 40 -17.92 12.66 13.26
C ARG A 40 -16.58 12.70 12.52
N HIS A 41 -15.75 11.67 12.67
CA HIS A 41 -14.45 11.57 12.01
C HIS A 41 -14.53 11.41 10.48
N ASN A 42 -15.71 11.10 9.93
CA ASN A 42 -15.96 11.00 8.48
C ASN A 42 -16.57 12.28 7.88
N TRP A 43 -16.86 13.27 8.72
CA TRP A 43 -17.46 14.54 8.31
C TRP A 43 -16.42 15.66 8.39
N HIS A 44 -16.15 16.29 7.25
CA HIS A 44 -15.08 17.28 7.10
C HIS A 44 -15.61 18.57 6.47
N PRO A 45 -14.94 19.72 6.67
CA PRO A 45 -15.23 20.91 5.88
C PRO A 45 -15.19 20.60 4.38
N LEU A 46 -16.05 21.26 3.60
CA LEU A 46 -16.10 21.04 2.15
C LEU A 46 -14.74 21.35 1.49
N GLU A 47 -14.07 22.39 2.00
CA GLU A 47 -12.74 22.82 1.61
C GLU A 47 -11.71 21.69 1.76
N THR A 48 -11.86 20.83 2.78
CA THR A 48 -11.01 19.67 3.00
C THR A 48 -11.16 18.64 1.88
N ILE A 49 -12.41 18.34 1.49
CA ILE A 49 -12.70 17.41 0.39
C ILE A 49 -12.13 17.95 -0.93
N LEU A 50 -12.39 19.22 -1.23
CA LEU A 50 -11.92 19.86 -2.46
C LEU A 50 -10.40 19.96 -2.51
N SER A 51 -9.75 20.25 -1.38
CA SER A 51 -8.29 20.27 -1.28
C SER A 51 -7.69 18.89 -1.57
N ASN A 52 -8.31 17.82 -1.06
CA ASN A 52 -7.89 16.44 -1.38
C ASN A 52 -8.00 16.17 -2.89
N TRP A 53 -9.06 16.61 -3.57
CA TRP A 53 -9.16 16.49 -5.03
C TRP A 53 -8.04 17.24 -5.79
N ILE A 54 -7.70 18.46 -5.34
CA ILE A 54 -6.57 19.22 -5.90
C ILE A 54 -5.26 18.46 -5.66
N THR A 55 -5.06 17.88 -4.47
CA THR A 55 -3.90 17.04 -4.17
C THR A 55 -3.81 15.84 -5.13
N LEU A 56 -4.92 15.15 -5.42
CA LEU A 56 -4.93 14.04 -6.38
C LEU A 56 -4.53 14.48 -7.80
N ILE A 57 -4.88 15.70 -8.21
CA ILE A 57 -4.45 16.28 -9.49
C ILE A 57 -2.95 16.55 -9.47
N HIS A 58 -2.43 17.21 -8.42
CA HIS A 58 -1.00 17.49 -8.29
C HIS A 58 -0.14 16.22 -8.20
N LEU A 59 -0.66 15.16 -7.58
CA LEU A 59 0.00 13.86 -7.54
C LEU A 59 0.02 13.15 -8.90
N GLY A 60 -0.76 13.62 -9.87
CA GLY A 60 -0.95 12.96 -11.16
C GLY A 60 -1.83 11.71 -11.08
N LYS A 61 -2.60 11.54 -9.99
CA LYS A 61 -3.59 10.45 -9.87
C LYS A 61 -4.81 10.75 -10.73
N VAL A 62 -5.24 12.01 -10.76
CA VAL A 62 -6.36 12.49 -11.59
C VAL A 62 -5.80 13.43 -12.65
N VAL A 63 -5.96 13.06 -13.92
CA VAL A 63 -5.36 13.81 -15.04
C VAL A 63 -6.41 14.11 -16.10
N ALA A 64 -6.37 15.31 -16.66
CA ALA A 64 -7.14 15.62 -17.86
C ALA A 64 -6.38 15.15 -19.10
N SER A 65 -6.95 14.24 -19.89
CA SER A 65 -6.40 13.74 -21.15
C SER A 65 -7.47 13.68 -22.26
N PRO A 66 -7.12 13.89 -23.55
CA PRO A 66 -8.09 13.92 -24.65
C PRO A 66 -8.95 12.66 -24.73
N THR A 67 -10.28 12.78 -24.88
CA THR A 67 -11.23 11.65 -24.81
C THR A 67 -10.89 10.48 -25.75
N ASP A 68 -10.30 10.76 -26.91
CA ASP A 68 -9.95 9.80 -27.96
C ASP A 68 -8.68 8.97 -27.66
N GLN A 69 -7.90 9.36 -26.66
CA GLN A 69 -6.71 8.64 -26.25
C GLN A 69 -7.04 7.60 -25.17
N PRO A 70 -6.45 6.38 -25.22
CA PRO A 70 -6.62 5.41 -24.16
C PRO A 70 -6.04 5.95 -22.83
N PRO A 71 -6.58 5.51 -21.68
CA PRO A 71 -6.01 5.86 -20.38
C PRO A 71 -4.57 5.35 -20.25
N LEU A 72 -3.72 6.15 -19.62
CA LEU A 72 -2.37 5.72 -19.29
C LEU A 72 -2.44 4.61 -18.23
N TYR A 73 -1.52 3.66 -18.34
CA TYR A 73 -1.40 2.52 -17.41
C TYR A 73 -2.68 1.68 -17.27
N GLY A 74 -3.61 1.74 -18.23
CA GLY A 74 -4.86 0.96 -18.19
C GLY A 74 -5.86 1.42 -17.12
N GLY A 75 -5.73 2.65 -16.61
CA GLY A 75 -6.64 3.24 -15.63
C GLY A 75 -8.07 3.47 -16.15
N VAL A 76 -8.95 3.96 -15.29
CA VAL A 76 -10.32 4.32 -15.71
C VAL A 76 -10.34 5.70 -16.36
N LYS A 77 -11.12 5.86 -17.41
CA LYS A 77 -11.33 7.15 -18.09
C LYS A 77 -12.81 7.46 -18.26
N VAL A 78 -13.21 8.66 -17.86
CA VAL A 78 -14.56 9.19 -18.00
C VAL A 78 -14.49 10.55 -18.69
N GLY A 79 -14.86 10.58 -19.97
CA GLY A 79 -14.69 11.76 -20.82
C GLY A 79 -13.22 12.18 -20.91
N ASN A 80 -12.92 13.42 -20.53
CA ASN A 80 -11.55 13.94 -20.52
C ASN A 80 -10.78 13.62 -19.22
N TRP A 81 -11.40 12.97 -18.24
CA TRP A 81 -10.77 12.72 -16.94
C TRP A 81 -10.32 11.27 -16.82
N GLU A 82 -9.07 11.11 -16.43
CA GLU A 82 -8.41 9.83 -16.24
C GLU A 82 -8.07 9.66 -14.77
N TRP A 83 -8.47 8.52 -14.21
CA TRP A 83 -8.06 8.06 -12.89
C TRP A 83 -6.96 7.02 -13.05
N ARG A 84 -5.73 7.42 -12.77
CA ARG A 84 -4.55 6.58 -12.94
C ARG A 84 -4.37 5.64 -11.75
N PRO A 85 -3.86 4.41 -11.96
CA PRO A 85 -3.56 3.49 -10.87
C PRO A 85 -2.46 4.01 -9.93
N TYR A 86 -1.61 4.93 -10.40
CA TYR A 86 -0.66 5.73 -9.63
C TYR A 86 -0.23 6.97 -10.45
N GLY A 87 0.37 7.96 -9.81
CA GLY A 87 0.94 9.14 -10.47
C GLY A 87 2.39 9.43 -10.07
N ASP A 88 3.08 10.26 -10.86
CA ASP A 88 4.49 10.60 -10.67
C ASP A 88 4.76 11.24 -9.31
N GLY A 89 3.83 12.06 -8.81
CA GLY A 89 3.93 12.66 -7.48
C GLY A 89 3.84 11.62 -6.36
N GLN A 90 3.11 10.51 -6.57
CA GLN A 90 3.04 9.41 -5.60
C GLN A 90 4.35 8.60 -5.58
N ILE A 91 4.97 8.40 -6.75
CA ILE A 91 6.29 7.75 -6.85
C ILE A 91 7.34 8.62 -6.15
N ALA A 92 7.41 9.90 -6.52
CA ALA A 92 8.36 10.85 -5.93
C ALA A 92 8.18 10.99 -4.41
N GLY A 93 6.92 11.08 -3.94
CA GLY A 93 6.61 11.10 -2.51
C GLY A 93 7.08 9.84 -1.78
N CYS A 94 6.84 8.66 -2.36
CA CYS A 94 7.27 7.39 -1.78
C CYS A 94 8.80 7.24 -1.75
N VAL A 95 9.51 7.68 -2.79
CA VAL A 95 10.99 7.73 -2.81
C VAL A 95 11.51 8.69 -1.74
N ALA A 96 10.88 9.87 -1.58
CA ALA A 96 11.28 10.81 -0.54
C ALA A 96 11.01 10.27 0.88
N ALA A 97 9.92 9.53 1.09
CA ALA A 97 9.62 8.86 2.36
C ALA A 97 10.61 7.73 2.67
N TRP A 98 11.04 7.01 1.63
CA TRP A 98 12.11 6.02 1.73
C TRP A 98 13.44 6.64 2.15
N ASP A 99 13.83 7.74 1.51
CA ASP A 99 15.06 8.47 1.84
C ASP A 99 15.01 8.96 3.30
N ARG A 100 13.87 9.52 3.76
CA ARG A 100 13.67 9.93 5.17
C ARG A 100 13.83 8.78 6.15
N LEU A 101 13.26 7.61 5.86
CA LEU A 101 13.44 6.43 6.71
C LEU A 101 14.91 6.01 6.79
N CYS A 102 15.61 5.97 5.65
CA CYS A 102 17.03 5.64 5.60
C CYS A 102 17.87 6.63 6.41
N ASP A 103 17.60 7.94 6.27
CA ASP A 103 18.27 9.00 7.00
C ASP A 103 18.02 8.89 8.52
N ALA A 104 16.78 8.66 8.93
CA ALA A 104 16.43 8.47 10.34
C ALA A 104 17.20 7.30 10.97
N ILE A 105 17.31 6.17 10.27
CA ILE A 105 18.07 4.99 10.71
C ILE A 105 19.57 5.31 10.76
N GLU A 106 20.13 5.96 9.74
CA GLU A 106 21.54 6.32 9.67
C GLU A 106 21.94 7.26 10.82
N VAL A 107 21.16 8.31 11.05
CA VAL A 107 21.36 9.27 12.15
C VAL A 107 21.37 8.55 13.50
N ARG A 108 20.37 7.68 13.76
CA ARG A 108 20.32 6.90 15.00
C ARG A 108 21.48 5.92 15.12
N ARG A 109 21.89 5.27 14.02
CA ARG A 109 23.05 4.36 14.04
C ARG A 109 24.34 5.09 14.44
N ARG A 110 24.57 6.28 13.87
CA ARG A 110 25.77 7.10 14.17
C ARG A 110 25.79 7.54 15.64
N GLN A 111 24.63 7.93 16.18
CA GLN A 111 24.50 8.27 17.60
C GLN A 111 24.84 7.08 18.51
N SER A 112 24.35 5.88 18.20
CA SER A 112 24.60 4.66 18.99
C SER A 112 26.07 4.19 18.97
N ARG A 113 26.83 4.47 17.90
CA ARG A 113 28.24 4.05 17.78
C ARG A 113 29.23 5.03 18.42
N GLY A 114 28.77 6.20 18.87
CA GLY A 114 29.63 7.32 19.24
C GLY A 114 30.25 7.93 17.99
N ALA A 115 30.23 9.27 17.88
CA ALA A 115 30.72 10.01 16.72
C ALA A 115 32.23 9.81 16.51
N ARG A 116 32.62 8.69 15.90
CA ARG A 116 33.97 8.42 15.41
C ARG A 116 33.85 7.58 14.15
N VAL A 117 33.74 8.28 13.02
CA VAL A 117 34.37 8.02 11.71
C VAL A 117 33.82 9.07 10.74
N ASP A 118 34.71 9.81 10.08
CA ASP A 118 34.41 10.55 8.85
C ASP A 118 33.96 9.55 7.78
N ASP A 119 32.65 9.35 7.62
CA ASP A 119 32.10 8.66 6.45
C ASP A 119 32.05 9.66 5.29
N SER A 120 33.20 9.97 4.69
CA SER A 120 33.28 10.69 3.42
C SER A 120 32.97 9.76 2.23
N ASP A 121 31.88 9.01 2.31
CA ASP A 121 31.46 8.01 1.30
C ASP A 121 30.45 8.58 0.28
N ASP A 122 30.21 9.89 0.32
CA ASP A 122 29.25 10.62 -0.53
C ASP A 122 29.63 10.67 -2.03
N ASN A 123 30.80 10.18 -2.42
CA ASN A 123 31.32 10.35 -3.78
C ASN A 123 31.09 9.14 -4.71
N HIS A 124 30.41 8.10 -4.24
CA HIS A 124 30.06 6.96 -5.08
C HIS A 124 28.62 7.06 -5.61
N PRO A 125 28.34 6.55 -6.83
CA PRO A 125 26.99 6.52 -7.38
C PRO A 125 26.05 5.78 -6.43
N ARG A 126 24.89 6.40 -6.15
CA ARG A 126 23.82 5.75 -5.39
C ARG A 126 23.14 4.72 -6.29
N GLU A 127 23.29 3.45 -5.94
CA GLU A 127 22.62 2.35 -6.66
C GLU A 127 21.12 2.32 -6.32
N PRO A 128 20.25 1.93 -7.26
CA PRO A 128 18.84 1.73 -6.97
C PRO A 128 18.64 0.51 -6.07
N LEU A 129 17.47 0.40 -5.42
CA LEU A 129 17.10 -0.77 -4.62
C LEU A 129 17.20 -2.05 -5.44
N LEU A 130 16.75 -2.01 -6.69
CA LEU A 130 16.87 -3.11 -7.64
C LEU A 130 17.24 -2.60 -9.03
N THR A 131 18.01 -3.39 -9.77
CA THR A 131 18.31 -3.11 -11.17
C THR A 131 17.12 -3.49 -12.06
N PRO A 132 17.01 -2.93 -13.29
CA PRO A 132 16.00 -3.35 -14.26
C PRO A 132 16.01 -4.86 -14.52
N GLU A 133 17.19 -5.48 -14.59
CA GLU A 133 17.36 -6.91 -14.84
C GLU A 133 16.79 -7.76 -13.68
N ALA A 134 16.95 -7.32 -12.44
CA ALA A 134 16.36 -7.99 -11.27
C ALA A 134 14.83 -7.92 -11.29
N MET A 135 14.27 -6.76 -11.67
CA MET A 135 12.82 -6.58 -11.78
C MET A 135 12.22 -7.38 -12.95
N ASP A 136 12.95 -7.51 -14.06
CA ASP A 136 12.58 -8.32 -15.21
C ASP A 136 12.61 -9.82 -14.89
N ALA A 137 13.68 -10.29 -14.24
CA ALA A 137 13.79 -11.67 -13.76
C ALA A 137 12.64 -12.03 -12.81
N ALA A 138 12.25 -11.09 -11.95
CA ALA A 138 11.11 -11.20 -11.06
C ALA A 138 9.74 -11.01 -11.74
N LYS A 139 9.69 -10.70 -13.05
CA LYS A 139 8.46 -10.45 -13.82
C LYS A 139 7.57 -9.34 -13.25
N ILE A 140 8.15 -8.34 -12.60
CA ILE A 140 7.41 -7.15 -12.14
C ILE A 140 6.86 -6.41 -13.37
N PRO A 141 5.56 -6.01 -13.39
CA PRO A 141 5.00 -5.31 -14.54
C PRO A 141 5.72 -4.00 -14.87
N ASP A 142 5.91 -3.75 -16.17
CA ASP A 142 6.45 -2.50 -16.70
C ASP A 142 5.42 -1.90 -17.67
N PRO A 143 4.90 -0.69 -17.41
CA PRO A 143 5.14 0.14 -16.22
C PRO A 143 4.37 -0.37 -14.99
N SER A 144 4.81 -0.07 -13.77
CA SER A 144 4.06 -0.22 -12.50
C SER A 144 4.63 0.67 -11.40
N PHE A 145 3.82 0.97 -10.37
CA PHE A 145 4.28 1.74 -9.21
C PHE A 145 5.48 1.06 -8.53
N ALA A 146 5.37 -0.25 -8.27
CA ALA A 146 6.42 -1.02 -7.59
C ALA A 146 7.74 -0.97 -8.37
N ARG A 147 7.70 -1.13 -9.71
CA ARG A 147 8.89 -1.04 -10.56
C ARG A 147 9.52 0.35 -10.53
N ALA A 148 8.69 1.40 -10.63
CA ALA A 148 9.18 2.77 -10.58
C ALA A 148 9.83 3.09 -9.22
N PHE A 149 9.16 2.74 -8.10
CA PHE A 149 9.71 2.92 -6.76
C PHE A 149 11.03 2.16 -6.56
N LEU A 150 11.06 0.86 -6.88
CA LEU A 150 12.24 0.02 -6.68
C LEU A 150 13.43 0.42 -7.57
N GLY A 151 13.17 0.99 -8.75
CA GLY A 151 14.20 1.49 -9.66
C GLY A 151 14.71 2.90 -9.33
N LEU A 152 13.95 3.69 -8.55
CA LEU A 152 14.31 5.08 -8.20
C LEU A 152 14.78 5.24 -6.75
N ALA A 153 14.28 4.42 -5.83
CA ALA A 153 14.69 4.45 -4.44
C ALA A 153 16.14 3.96 -4.28
N HIS A 154 16.95 4.68 -3.52
CA HIS A 154 18.36 4.36 -3.35
C HIS A 154 18.57 3.21 -2.36
N ARG A 155 19.55 2.35 -2.64
CA ARG A 155 19.94 1.28 -1.74
C ARG A 155 20.90 1.79 -0.67
N PRO A 156 20.55 1.78 0.63
CA PRO A 156 21.47 2.18 1.68
C PRO A 156 22.56 1.12 1.89
N ARG A 157 23.81 1.55 2.07
CA ARG A 157 24.99 0.65 2.13
C ARG A 157 25.13 -0.10 3.44
N HIS A 158 24.80 0.57 4.54
CA HIS A 158 25.06 0.09 5.90
C HIS A 158 23.80 -0.38 6.62
N ILE A 159 22.63 -0.16 6.00
CA ILE A 159 21.33 -0.57 6.52
C ILE A 159 20.97 -1.89 5.84
N ARG A 160 20.62 -2.89 6.64
CA ARG A 160 20.07 -4.17 6.16
C ARG A 160 18.63 -4.37 6.64
N GLN A 161 18.34 -3.90 7.85
CA GLN A 161 17.03 -3.98 8.50
C GLN A 161 16.40 -2.58 8.56
N ILE A 162 15.22 -2.43 7.97
CA ILE A 162 14.51 -1.15 7.86
C ILE A 162 13.36 -1.01 8.86
N ALA A 163 12.91 -2.14 9.40
CA ALA A 163 11.92 -2.27 10.46
C ALA A 163 12.21 -3.57 11.23
N PRO A 164 11.59 -3.80 12.41
CA PRO A 164 11.87 -4.99 13.20
C PRO A 164 11.58 -6.29 12.42
N GLY A 165 12.63 -7.10 12.21
CA GLY A 165 12.59 -8.33 11.43
C GLY A 165 12.28 -8.17 9.94
N LEU A 166 12.38 -6.96 9.38
CA LEU A 166 12.13 -6.67 7.96
C LEU A 166 13.35 -6.02 7.29
N SER A 167 13.78 -6.64 6.20
CA SER A 167 15.02 -6.38 5.50
C SER A 167 14.81 -5.85 4.08
N LEU A 168 15.89 -5.29 3.52
CA LEU A 168 15.95 -4.85 2.12
C LEU A 168 15.70 -6.03 1.15
N PRO A 169 15.15 -5.76 -0.05
CA PRO A 169 15.06 -6.78 -1.10
C PRO A 169 16.46 -7.32 -1.44
N PRO A 170 16.66 -8.62 -1.66
CA PRO A 170 17.96 -9.17 -2.07
C PRO A 170 18.56 -8.41 -3.26
N ALA A 171 19.86 -8.09 -3.21
CA ALA A 171 20.55 -7.43 -4.32
C ALA A 171 20.75 -8.39 -5.52
N ASP A 172 20.82 -9.70 -5.25
CA ASP A 172 20.92 -10.72 -6.27
C ASP A 172 19.59 -10.90 -7.00
N ALA A 173 19.62 -10.75 -8.33
CA ALA A 173 18.44 -10.82 -9.19
C ALA A 173 17.72 -12.17 -9.10
N ALA A 174 18.46 -13.28 -9.05
CA ALA A 174 17.89 -14.61 -9.00
C ALA A 174 17.22 -14.89 -7.65
N ALA A 175 17.86 -14.48 -6.55
CA ALA A 175 17.31 -14.57 -5.21
C ALA A 175 16.05 -13.71 -5.04
N PHE A 176 16.07 -12.48 -5.54
CA PHE A 176 14.89 -11.61 -5.52
C PHE A 176 13.73 -12.22 -6.33
N ALA A 177 14.00 -12.68 -7.56
CA ALA A 177 13.00 -13.29 -8.42
C ALA A 177 12.40 -14.58 -7.81
N ALA A 178 13.24 -15.47 -7.29
CA ALA A 178 12.82 -16.74 -6.71
C ALA A 178 11.93 -16.57 -5.46
N ALA A 179 12.05 -15.43 -4.78
CA ALA A 179 11.28 -15.15 -3.58
C ALA A 179 9.90 -14.51 -3.86
N GLN A 180 9.59 -14.15 -5.10
CA GLN A 180 8.31 -13.54 -5.46
C GLN A 180 7.18 -14.58 -5.56
N PRO A 181 6.13 -14.52 -4.72
CA PRO A 181 5.09 -15.55 -4.74
C PRO A 181 4.08 -15.40 -5.89
N PHE A 182 3.86 -14.17 -6.37
CA PHE A 182 2.70 -13.86 -7.21
C PHE A 182 3.05 -13.34 -8.61
N THR A 183 4.25 -12.82 -8.83
CA THR A 183 4.60 -12.12 -10.08
C THR A 183 4.62 -13.02 -11.32
N HIS A 184 4.70 -14.33 -11.12
CA HIS A 184 4.63 -15.34 -12.17
C HIS A 184 3.20 -15.74 -12.56
N LEU A 185 2.18 -15.29 -11.83
CA LEU A 185 0.79 -15.64 -12.09
C LEU A 185 0.24 -14.98 -13.36
N PRO A 186 -0.81 -15.56 -13.98
CA PRO A 186 -1.49 -14.94 -15.11
C PRO A 186 -2.06 -13.57 -14.74
N ARG A 187 -1.82 -12.59 -15.62
CA ARG A 187 -2.32 -11.21 -15.48
C ARG A 187 -3.71 -11.00 -16.08
N ARG A 188 -4.17 -11.96 -16.89
CA ARG A 188 -5.52 -12.01 -17.47
C ARG A 188 -6.21 -13.26 -16.98
N VAL A 189 -7.39 -13.09 -16.41
CA VAL A 189 -8.14 -14.19 -15.81
C VAL A 189 -9.61 -14.03 -16.12
N ARG A 190 -10.19 -15.08 -16.71
CA ARG A 190 -11.63 -15.16 -16.91
C ARG A 190 -12.29 -15.59 -15.61
N VAL A 191 -13.16 -14.73 -15.08
CA VAL A 191 -13.85 -14.99 -13.82
C VAL A 191 -15.27 -15.49 -14.11
N PRO A 192 -15.65 -16.72 -13.73
CA PRO A 192 -16.93 -17.32 -14.13
C PRO A 192 -18.22 -16.64 -13.62
N GLN A 193 -18.15 -15.65 -12.71
CA GLN A 193 -19.34 -15.17 -11.98
C GLN A 193 -19.64 -13.67 -12.08
N TRP A 194 -18.68 -12.80 -12.41
CA TRP A 194 -18.94 -11.39 -12.67
C TRP A 194 -19.34 -11.20 -14.14
N HIS A 195 -20.58 -11.55 -14.49
CA HIS A 195 -21.11 -11.49 -15.86
C HIS A 195 -20.27 -12.20 -16.95
N GLY A 196 -19.33 -13.08 -16.57
CA GLY A 196 -18.38 -13.69 -17.51
C GLY A 196 -17.33 -12.72 -18.06
N MET A 197 -17.12 -11.57 -17.40
CA MET A 197 -16.13 -10.56 -17.76
C MET A 197 -14.72 -11.05 -17.48
N ASP A 198 -13.83 -10.82 -18.44
CA ASP A 198 -12.40 -11.03 -18.25
C ASP A 198 -11.83 -9.89 -17.39
N ARG A 199 -11.10 -10.25 -16.34
CA ARG A 199 -10.24 -9.29 -15.64
C ARG A 199 -8.93 -9.23 -16.39
N GLU A 200 -8.71 -8.11 -17.04
CA GLU A 200 -7.45 -7.80 -17.70
C GLU A 200 -6.57 -6.93 -16.80
N ASP A 201 -5.27 -6.95 -17.07
CA ASP A 201 -4.29 -6.05 -16.46
C ASP A 201 -4.22 -6.12 -14.93
N ILE A 202 -4.28 -7.34 -14.38
CA ILE A 202 -3.96 -7.59 -12.98
C ILE A 202 -2.47 -7.29 -12.74
N VAL A 203 -2.22 -6.39 -11.80
CA VAL A 203 -0.88 -6.11 -11.26
C VAL A 203 -0.72 -6.94 -9.98
N PRO A 204 0.16 -7.95 -9.99
CA PRO A 204 0.32 -8.82 -8.82
C PRO A 204 1.05 -8.12 -7.67
N PRO A 205 0.85 -8.57 -6.42
CA PRO A 205 1.67 -8.15 -5.29
C PRO A 205 3.13 -8.52 -5.50
N VAL A 206 4.01 -7.54 -5.36
CA VAL A 206 5.46 -7.69 -5.28
C VAL A 206 5.86 -7.66 -3.80
N TYR A 207 6.67 -8.62 -3.39
CA TYR A 207 7.28 -8.65 -2.07
C TYR A 207 8.46 -7.68 -2.02
N ILE A 208 8.30 -6.56 -1.31
CA ILE A 208 9.22 -5.42 -1.32
C ILE A 208 10.21 -5.51 -0.15
N PHE A 209 9.71 -5.74 1.07
CA PHE A 209 10.53 -5.80 2.28
C PHE A 209 10.36 -7.15 2.99
N PHE A 210 11.49 -7.82 3.19
CA PHE A 210 11.55 -9.26 3.41
C PHE A 210 11.68 -9.58 4.89
N SER A 211 10.89 -10.52 5.41
CA SER A 211 11.12 -11.05 6.74
C SER A 211 12.41 -11.86 6.82
N ASP A 212 12.93 -12.02 8.04
CA ASP A 212 14.04 -12.93 8.29
C ASP A 212 13.76 -14.37 7.80
N ALA A 213 14.83 -15.04 7.38
CA ALA A 213 14.75 -16.42 6.89
C ALA A 213 14.16 -17.35 7.96
N GLY A 214 13.19 -18.18 7.56
CA GLY A 214 12.51 -19.12 8.46
C GLY A 214 11.34 -18.53 9.25
N ALA A 215 10.96 -17.27 9.03
CA ALA A 215 9.74 -16.72 9.60
C ALA A 215 8.52 -17.59 9.26
N PRO A 216 7.59 -17.82 10.23
CA PRO A 216 6.40 -18.62 9.97
C PRO A 216 5.57 -18.05 8.82
N GLN A 217 5.16 -18.91 7.90
CA GLN A 217 4.39 -18.48 6.73
C GLN A 217 2.95 -18.11 7.12
N VAL A 218 2.46 -17.01 6.55
CA VAL A 218 1.12 -16.45 6.77
C VAL A 218 0.13 -17.11 5.82
N ASP A 219 -1.01 -17.58 6.36
CA ASP A 219 -2.11 -18.10 5.54
C ASP A 219 -2.85 -16.95 4.85
N VAL A 220 -2.84 -16.99 3.51
CA VAL A 220 -3.54 -16.04 2.63
C VAL A 220 -4.59 -16.74 1.77
N SER A 221 -5.00 -17.95 2.14
CA SER A 221 -6.05 -18.71 1.44
C SER A 221 -7.46 -18.19 1.68
N GLY A 222 -7.64 -17.35 2.72
CA GLY A 222 -8.93 -16.81 3.11
C GLY A 222 -9.61 -15.95 2.03
N ARG A 223 -10.95 -16.03 1.96
CA ARG A 223 -11.76 -15.29 0.97
C ARG A 223 -11.63 -13.76 1.06
N ARG A 224 -11.27 -13.24 2.24
CA ARG A 224 -11.06 -11.80 2.49
C ARG A 224 -9.62 -11.36 2.23
N SER A 225 -8.73 -12.26 1.81
CA SER A 225 -7.35 -11.91 1.51
C SER A 225 -7.26 -11.06 0.25
N SER A 226 -6.66 -9.88 0.38
CA SER A 226 -6.35 -8.95 -0.72
C SER A 226 -5.53 -9.62 -1.83
N PHE A 227 -4.64 -10.56 -1.46
CA PHE A 227 -3.79 -11.34 -2.37
C PHE A 227 -4.55 -12.24 -3.35
N ARG A 228 -5.80 -12.62 -3.04
CA ARG A 228 -6.60 -13.57 -3.85
C ARG A 228 -7.84 -12.96 -4.48
N LEU A 229 -8.27 -11.79 -3.99
CA LEU A 229 -9.55 -11.18 -4.34
C LEU A 229 -9.73 -11.08 -5.87
N TYR A 230 -8.67 -10.73 -6.58
CA TYR A 230 -8.73 -10.47 -8.01
C TYR A 230 -8.77 -11.71 -8.89
N TRP A 231 -8.11 -12.80 -8.47
CA TRP A 231 -8.14 -14.08 -9.15
C TRP A 231 -9.34 -14.96 -8.77
N GLY A 232 -9.86 -14.84 -7.55
CA GLY A 232 -10.89 -15.73 -7.00
C GLY A 232 -12.34 -15.30 -7.23
N GLY A 233 -12.57 -14.29 -8.08
CA GLY A 233 -13.91 -13.80 -8.44
C GLY A 233 -14.79 -13.33 -7.29
N GLY A 234 -14.20 -12.81 -6.21
CA GLY A 234 -14.94 -12.37 -5.02
C GLY A 234 -15.50 -13.49 -4.13
N ARG A 235 -15.59 -14.73 -4.63
CA ARG A 235 -15.96 -15.91 -3.80
C ARG A 235 -14.75 -16.70 -3.29
N GLY A 236 -13.53 -16.30 -3.66
CA GLY A 236 -12.29 -17.02 -3.35
C GLY A 236 -12.14 -18.34 -4.09
N ILE A 237 -12.93 -18.56 -5.15
CA ILE A 237 -12.82 -19.74 -6.02
C ILE A 237 -11.90 -19.35 -7.17
N VAL A 238 -10.67 -19.83 -7.08
CA VAL A 238 -9.65 -19.66 -8.11
C VAL A 238 -10.06 -20.50 -9.32
N PRO A 239 -10.04 -19.97 -10.55
CA PRO A 239 -10.25 -20.76 -11.76
C PRO A 239 -9.30 -21.96 -11.82
N ASP A 240 -9.81 -23.10 -12.29
CA ASP A 240 -9.03 -24.33 -12.39
C ASP A 240 -7.70 -24.09 -13.14
N GLY A 241 -6.60 -24.56 -12.54
CA GLY A 241 -5.26 -24.50 -13.14
C GLY A 241 -4.38 -23.30 -12.76
N ILE A 242 -4.85 -22.32 -11.97
CA ILE A 242 -4.00 -21.24 -11.45
C ILE A 242 -3.43 -21.63 -10.07
N PRO A 243 -2.10 -21.87 -9.94
CA PRO A 243 -1.48 -22.32 -8.69
C PRO A 243 -1.24 -21.13 -7.74
N LEU A 244 -2.31 -20.58 -7.15
CA LEU A 244 -2.21 -19.47 -6.20
C LEU A 244 -1.58 -19.92 -4.86
N PRO A 245 -0.52 -19.23 -4.37
CA PRO A 245 0.07 -19.51 -3.07
C PRO A 245 -0.95 -19.42 -1.94
N SER A 246 -1.12 -20.47 -1.15
CA SER A 246 -1.97 -20.46 0.06
C SER A 246 -1.28 -19.85 1.26
N ARG A 247 0.05 -19.80 1.21
CA ARG A 247 0.90 -19.25 2.25
C ARG A 247 1.97 -18.37 1.63
N VAL A 248 2.32 -17.31 2.33
CA VAL A 248 3.37 -16.37 1.94
C VAL A 248 4.27 -16.04 3.13
N PRO A 249 5.54 -15.67 2.90
CA PRO A 249 6.35 -15.13 3.96
C PRO A 249 5.75 -13.81 4.47
N PRO A 250 5.90 -13.49 5.77
CA PRO A 250 5.43 -12.21 6.27
C PRO A 250 6.33 -11.07 5.78
N GLY A 251 5.84 -9.83 5.82
CA GLY A 251 6.58 -8.64 5.38
C GLY A 251 5.76 -7.78 4.43
N VAL A 252 6.38 -6.82 3.75
CA VAL A 252 5.63 -5.79 3.01
C VAL A 252 5.49 -6.17 1.54
N TYR A 253 4.24 -6.15 1.06
CA TYR A 253 3.87 -6.33 -0.33
C TYR A 253 3.20 -5.05 -0.86
N ASN A 254 3.35 -4.72 -2.14
CA ASN A 254 2.40 -3.77 -2.75
C ASN A 254 1.02 -4.41 -2.92
N GLU A 255 0.01 -3.57 -3.08
CA GLU A 255 -1.36 -4.02 -3.30
C GLU A 255 -1.52 -4.74 -4.64
N CYS A 256 -2.29 -5.84 -4.65
CA CYS A 256 -2.82 -6.43 -5.88
C CYS A 256 -3.91 -5.53 -6.46
N VAL A 257 -3.85 -5.17 -7.74
CA VAL A 257 -4.92 -4.35 -8.34
C VAL A 257 -5.32 -4.84 -9.73
N VAL A 258 -6.54 -4.51 -10.13
CA VAL A 258 -6.96 -4.50 -11.53
C VAL A 258 -7.00 -3.04 -11.96
N ARG A 259 -6.22 -2.69 -12.98
CA ARG A 259 -6.04 -1.27 -13.38
C ARG A 259 -7.32 -0.60 -13.87
N SER A 260 -8.22 -1.39 -14.44
CA SER A 260 -9.53 -0.94 -14.91
C SER A 260 -10.58 -0.81 -13.80
N ASP A 261 -10.27 -1.17 -12.54
CA ASP A 261 -11.17 -0.93 -11.41
C ASP A 261 -11.09 0.53 -10.96
N LEU A 262 -12.24 1.10 -10.56
CA LEU A 262 -12.38 2.50 -10.16
C LEU A 262 -11.47 2.92 -8.99
N ASP A 263 -11.11 1.96 -8.13
CA ASP A 263 -10.32 2.19 -6.92
C ASP A 263 -8.88 1.65 -7.00
N ALA A 264 -8.36 1.45 -8.21
CA ALA A 264 -7.00 0.97 -8.42
C ALA A 264 -5.97 1.85 -7.69
N THR A 265 -5.22 1.23 -6.78
CA THR A 265 -4.21 1.88 -5.92
C THR A 265 -2.93 1.06 -5.86
N GLU A 266 -2.14 1.10 -6.94
CA GLU A 266 -0.85 0.39 -6.99
C GLU A 266 0.13 0.89 -5.92
N GLU A 267 -0.05 2.12 -5.45
CA GLU A 267 0.75 2.70 -4.36
C GLU A 267 0.44 2.12 -2.98
N GLY A 268 -0.60 1.29 -2.87
CA GLY A 268 -1.03 0.65 -1.64
C GLY A 268 -0.07 -0.45 -1.17
N PHE A 269 -0.12 -0.80 0.11
CA PHE A 269 0.65 -1.92 0.65
C PHE A 269 -0.17 -2.83 1.57
N ARG A 270 0.34 -4.05 1.77
CA ARG A 270 -0.11 -5.04 2.76
C ARG A 270 1.07 -5.53 3.58
N LEU A 271 0.86 -5.73 4.88
CA LEU A 271 1.83 -6.31 5.81
C LEU A 271 1.23 -7.55 6.48
N PRO A 272 1.19 -8.71 5.79
CA PRO A 272 0.82 -9.97 6.42
C PRO A 272 1.78 -10.32 7.55
N LEU A 273 1.23 -10.59 8.75
CA LEU A 273 1.97 -10.99 9.94
C LEU A 273 1.65 -12.44 10.35
N PRO A 274 2.61 -13.17 10.94
CA PRO A 274 2.43 -14.58 11.30
C PRO A 274 1.59 -14.81 12.57
N PHE A 275 1.00 -13.74 13.12
CA PHE A 275 0.20 -13.76 14.34
C PHE A 275 -0.97 -12.78 14.23
N ARG A 276 -1.94 -12.99 15.10
CA ARG A 276 -3.13 -12.13 15.20
C ARG A 276 -2.87 -10.96 16.13
N LEU A 277 -3.49 -9.82 15.85
CA LEU A 277 -3.30 -8.56 16.57
C LEU A 277 -4.61 -8.10 17.25
N TYR A 278 -5.14 -8.92 18.15
CA TYR A 278 -6.33 -8.58 18.91
C TYR A 278 -6.12 -7.29 19.71
N GLY A 279 -7.05 -6.34 19.56
CA GLY A 279 -7.00 -5.04 20.24
C GLY A 279 -6.14 -3.97 19.56
N ALA A 280 -5.43 -4.30 18.48
CA ALA A 280 -4.84 -3.29 17.61
C ALA A 280 -5.94 -2.48 16.89
N ARG A 281 -5.60 -1.28 16.42
CA ARG A 281 -6.55 -0.34 15.81
C ARG A 281 -6.13 0.10 14.43
N PHE A 282 -7.10 0.27 13.55
CA PHE A 282 -6.92 0.93 12.27
C PHE A 282 -6.60 2.41 12.45
N SER A 283 -6.19 3.06 11.36
CA SER A 283 -6.02 4.53 11.31
C SER A 283 -7.32 5.28 11.66
N SER A 284 -8.49 4.69 11.35
CA SER A 284 -9.80 5.23 11.74
C SER A 284 -10.06 5.18 13.26
N GLY A 285 -9.24 4.46 14.02
CA GLY A 285 -9.42 4.22 15.45
C GLY A 285 -10.31 3.02 15.78
N ASP A 286 -10.97 2.42 14.77
CA ASP A 286 -11.73 1.18 14.96
C ASP A 286 -10.80 0.02 15.32
N GLU A 287 -11.27 -0.87 16.20
CA GLU A 287 -10.53 -2.08 16.54
C GLU A 287 -10.51 -3.06 15.37
N MET A 288 -9.35 -3.68 15.15
CA MET A 288 -9.18 -4.74 14.18
C MET A 288 -9.99 -5.96 14.63
N LYS A 289 -10.90 -6.43 13.77
CA LYS A 289 -11.77 -7.58 14.05
C LYS A 289 -11.07 -8.92 13.78
N ASP A 290 -9.75 -8.89 13.56
CA ASP A 290 -8.87 -10.03 13.29
C ASP A 290 -9.33 -10.90 12.11
N THR A 291 -9.94 -10.27 11.10
CA THR A 291 -10.47 -11.04 9.97
C THR A 291 -9.39 -11.42 8.97
N VAL A 292 -8.33 -10.62 8.87
CA VAL A 292 -7.20 -10.85 7.97
C VAL A 292 -5.88 -10.44 8.63
N ALA A 293 -4.80 -11.18 8.36
CA ALA A 293 -3.49 -10.96 8.99
C ALA A 293 -2.69 -9.78 8.40
N ASP A 294 -3.27 -9.02 7.47
CA ASP A 294 -2.64 -7.91 6.73
C ASP A 294 -3.28 -6.53 7.04
N GLU A 295 -4.03 -6.43 8.14
CA GLU A 295 -4.80 -5.25 8.56
C GLU A 295 -3.94 -4.17 9.27
N LEU A 296 -2.71 -4.49 9.71
CA LEU A 296 -1.84 -3.54 10.41
C LEU A 296 -1.48 -2.33 9.54
N PHE A 297 -1.48 -1.14 10.14
CA PHE A 297 -1.23 0.15 9.48
C PHE A 297 -2.24 0.54 8.38
N GLN A 298 -3.32 -0.22 8.20
CA GLN A 298 -4.35 0.09 7.21
C GLN A 298 -5.28 1.20 7.70
N HIS A 299 -6.02 1.81 6.75
CA HIS A 299 -6.95 2.89 7.06
C HIS A 299 -8.08 2.47 7.99
N GLY A 300 -8.63 1.27 7.80
CA GLY A 300 -10.03 1.03 8.15
C GLY A 300 -10.90 1.78 7.14
N PHE A 301 -11.94 2.48 7.61
CA PHE A 301 -12.69 3.38 6.73
C PHE A 301 -11.82 4.56 6.30
N LYS A 302 -11.73 4.81 4.98
CA LYS A 302 -10.93 5.90 4.41
C LYS A 302 -11.80 7.12 4.07
N PRO A 303 -11.60 8.26 4.74
CA PRO A 303 -12.21 9.52 4.34
C PRO A 303 -11.86 9.86 2.88
N PHE A 304 -12.85 10.30 2.09
CA PHE A 304 -12.70 10.70 0.68
C PHE A 304 -12.32 9.57 -0.29
N GLY A 305 -12.41 8.31 0.14
CA GLY A 305 -12.20 7.13 -0.70
C GLY A 305 -13.23 6.02 -0.48
N GLY A 306 -14.16 6.21 0.44
CA GLY A 306 -15.42 5.45 0.59
C GLY A 306 -15.33 3.99 1.02
N HIS A 307 -14.19 3.32 0.89
CA HIS A 307 -14.14 1.86 1.04
C HIS A 307 -13.27 1.40 2.23
N PRO A 308 -13.80 0.58 3.17
CA PRO A 308 -13.07 0.13 4.36
C PRO A 308 -11.90 -0.81 4.07
N HIS A 309 -11.81 -1.33 2.84
CA HIS A 309 -10.74 -2.24 2.42
C HIS A 309 -9.68 -1.57 1.55
N ARG A 310 -9.82 -0.27 1.25
CA ARG A 310 -8.83 0.45 0.43
C ARG A 310 -7.48 0.48 1.15
N PRO A 311 -6.39 0.02 0.53
CA PRO A 311 -5.10 -0.05 1.17
C PRO A 311 -4.56 1.35 1.53
N GLN A 312 -3.77 1.40 2.58
CA GLN A 312 -2.96 2.57 2.93
C GLN A 312 -1.78 2.69 1.95
N ARG A 313 -1.32 3.93 1.71
CA ARG A 313 -0.19 4.22 0.79
C ARG A 313 1.14 3.79 1.41
N LEU A 314 2.03 3.19 0.61
CA LEU A 314 3.38 2.77 1.04
C LEU A 314 4.20 3.95 1.57
N GLU A 315 4.11 5.12 0.92
CA GLU A 315 4.70 6.38 1.40
C GLU A 315 4.40 6.64 2.89
N ARG A 316 3.13 6.47 3.29
CA ARG A 316 2.69 6.76 4.65
C ARG A 316 3.24 5.76 5.65
N LEU A 317 3.41 4.50 5.24
CA LEU A 317 4.09 3.50 6.07
C LEU A 317 5.55 3.90 6.33
N LEU A 318 6.27 4.28 5.28
CA LEU A 318 7.69 4.63 5.36
C LEU A 318 7.92 5.87 6.23
N ASP A 319 7.10 6.91 6.07
CA ASP A 319 7.13 8.09 6.94
C ASP A 319 6.83 7.76 8.40
N HIS A 320 5.84 6.89 8.63
CA HIS A 320 5.48 6.48 9.98
C HIS A 320 6.60 5.67 10.64
N TRP A 321 7.24 4.78 9.90
CA TRP A 321 8.42 4.04 10.37
C TRP A 321 9.61 4.96 10.66
N ALA A 322 9.82 6.00 9.85
CA ALA A 322 10.83 7.02 10.12
C ALA A 322 10.56 7.71 11.47
N SER A 323 9.31 8.10 11.73
CA SER A 323 8.89 8.67 13.02
C SER A 323 9.11 7.72 14.20
N LEU A 324 8.87 6.41 14.04
CA LEU A 324 9.14 5.43 15.11
C LEU A 324 10.63 5.33 15.46
N VAL A 325 11.50 5.46 14.46
CA VAL A 325 12.95 5.52 14.65
C VAL A 325 13.37 6.84 15.30
N GLU A 326 12.88 7.97 14.78
CA GLU A 326 13.21 9.31 15.27
C GLU A 326 12.78 9.52 16.73
N ARG A 327 11.60 9.04 17.10
CA ARG A 327 11.10 9.08 18.49
C ARG A 327 11.78 8.07 19.40
N GLY A 328 12.57 7.14 18.84
CA GLY A 328 13.26 6.09 19.59
C GLY A 328 12.34 4.99 20.10
N VAL A 329 11.14 4.85 19.52
CA VAL A 329 10.25 3.71 19.76
C VAL A 329 10.90 2.44 19.23
N TRP A 330 11.52 2.52 18.05
CA TRP A 330 12.33 1.45 17.50
C TRP A 330 13.82 1.69 17.76
N ALA A 331 14.46 0.70 18.38
CA ALA A 331 15.89 0.72 18.60
C ALA A 331 16.66 0.50 17.29
N VAL A 332 17.81 1.15 17.15
CA VAL A 332 18.67 1.06 15.95
C VAL A 332 20.07 0.60 16.35
N GLY A 333 20.53 -0.45 15.69
CA GLY A 333 21.83 -1.07 15.88
C GLY A 333 22.73 -0.94 14.65
N PRO A 334 23.86 -1.69 14.62
CA PRO A 334 24.87 -1.56 13.56
C PRO A 334 24.38 -1.87 12.14
N HIS A 335 23.26 -2.59 11.99
CA HIS A 335 22.72 -3.02 10.70
C HIS A 335 21.33 -2.44 10.39
N GLY A 336 20.90 -1.43 11.15
CA GLY A 336 19.59 -0.80 11.02
C GLY A 336 18.68 -1.07 12.22
N VAL A 337 17.38 -1.09 11.98
CA VAL A 337 16.37 -1.29 13.04
C VAL A 337 16.54 -2.68 13.69
N GLN A 338 16.45 -2.72 15.02
CA GLN A 338 16.60 -3.94 15.81
C GLN A 338 15.26 -4.59 16.12
N GLY A 339 15.33 -5.86 16.53
CA GLY A 339 14.17 -6.67 16.87
C GLY A 339 13.76 -7.61 15.73
N SER A 340 12.87 -8.52 16.06
CA SER A 340 12.25 -9.42 15.09
C SER A 340 10.85 -8.93 14.74
N ILE A 341 10.20 -9.64 13.82
CA ILE A 341 8.81 -9.37 13.44
C ILE A 341 7.84 -9.41 14.63
N GLU A 342 8.23 -10.06 15.73
CA GLU A 342 7.42 -10.13 16.96
C GLU A 342 7.20 -8.76 17.61
N VAL A 343 8.03 -7.75 17.32
CA VAL A 343 7.84 -6.38 17.83
C VAL A 343 6.49 -5.80 17.39
N PHE A 344 5.93 -6.22 16.24
CA PHE A 344 4.61 -5.74 15.82
C PHE A 344 3.47 -6.18 16.75
N LYS A 345 3.67 -7.15 17.67
CA LYS A 345 2.70 -7.48 18.73
C LYS A 345 2.45 -6.31 19.69
N ASP A 346 3.39 -5.37 19.79
CA ASP A 346 3.23 -4.16 20.58
C ASP A 346 2.04 -3.32 20.12
N ALA A 347 1.56 -3.48 18.88
CA ALA A 347 0.34 -2.85 18.38
C ALA A 347 -0.91 -3.16 19.23
N THR A 348 -0.92 -4.27 19.98
CA THR A 348 -2.02 -4.66 20.87
C THR A 348 -2.04 -3.88 22.19
N VAL A 349 -0.91 -3.29 22.58
CA VAL A 349 -0.73 -2.60 23.87
C VAL A 349 -0.48 -1.10 23.67
N ASN A 350 0.32 -0.76 22.65
CA ASN A 350 0.75 0.57 22.26
C ASN A 350 0.16 0.96 20.90
N TRP A 351 -1.12 0.68 20.68
CA TRP A 351 -1.78 0.82 19.38
C TRP A 351 -1.57 2.19 18.71
N ALA A 352 -1.42 3.27 19.49
CA ALA A 352 -1.22 4.63 18.98
C ALA A 352 0.07 4.77 18.16
N ASP A 353 1.12 4.00 18.49
CA ASP A 353 2.37 3.96 17.70
C ASP A 353 2.23 3.10 16.45
N TYR A 354 1.17 2.29 16.35
CA TYR A 354 0.95 1.36 15.24
C TYR A 354 -0.28 1.71 14.38
N ALA A 355 -0.86 2.89 14.61
CA ALA A 355 -1.89 3.51 13.77
C ALA A 355 -1.29 4.71 13.04
N ILE A 356 -1.43 4.75 11.71
CA ILE A 356 -0.96 5.87 10.90
C ILE A 356 -2.00 7.00 10.98
N PRO A 357 -1.64 8.21 11.42
CA PRO A 357 -2.59 9.31 11.46
C PRO A 357 -3.20 9.59 10.08
N SER A 358 -4.52 9.80 10.04
CA SER A 358 -5.20 10.19 8.81
C SER A 358 -4.63 11.50 8.26
N SER A 359 -4.22 11.47 7.00
CA SER A 359 -3.81 12.65 6.23
C SER A 359 -4.34 12.51 4.82
N TRP A 360 -4.82 13.61 4.25
CA TRP A 360 -5.45 13.67 2.93
C TRP A 360 -4.65 14.55 1.98
#